data_AF-A0AAW7CR90-F1
#
_entry.id   AF-A0AAW7CR90-F1
#
_cell.length_a   1.000
_cell.length_b   1.000
_cell.length_c   1.000
_cell.angle_alpha   90.00
_cell.angle_beta   90.00
_cell.angle_gamma   90.00
#
_symmetry.space_group_name_H-M   'P 1'
#
loop_
_entity.id
_entity.type
_entity.pdbx_description
1 polymer ?
#
loop_
_entity_poly.entity_id
_entity_poly.type
_entity_poly.pdbx_seq_one_letter_code
_entity_poly.pdbx_strand_id
1 'polypeptide(L)'
;MLHRLEIQKILLQIQEEYTDSKHCIAQLKQAIYLADKHADLSWAIDLRIMLIREERCSSSCIESPLAFAWLLEQARLHPDQLSESEFLEEYEWMICSAYGNVNIPLEQVHAIAADLEQKLDHFKFSKRSYYYTMAGFAQHLGDYELGGTYVAKAREEALDDICGEAMAYDNEIESASRLGHFDEAIALMHQMEYKKIRDFSLPFETYVSMGYFMVRYGDDRAAIYLEKAKEEFSQLPEVNSSLLYGLTRLIYALHLLGDESLWQYYEIIAGWDIDAEDDLQLMLSRHMMFVLDQEEKKQLTLSPSVSFYQEDGYYELKALSEAYKISAYDWAKRFDLRNGNTAAQEEIKRMEEENKRKK
;
A
#
# COMPACT_ATOMS: atom_id res chain seq x y z
N MET A 1 -6.62 -32.95 19.20
CA MET A 1 -5.80 -33.78 18.27
C MET A 1 -6.42 -33.84 16.88
N LEU A 2 -7.71 -34.20 16.71
CA LEU A 2 -8.36 -34.11 15.39
C LEU A 2 -8.37 -32.68 14.82
N HIS A 3 -8.65 -31.66 15.65
CA HIS A 3 -8.73 -30.27 15.19
C HIS A 3 -7.39 -29.73 14.65
N ARG A 4 -6.25 -30.14 15.24
CA ARG A 4 -4.92 -29.77 14.74
C ARG A 4 -4.64 -30.35 13.36
N LEU A 5 -5.10 -31.57 13.10
CA LEU A 5 -5.00 -32.19 11.77
C LEU A 5 -5.89 -31.47 10.75
N GLU A 6 -7.08 -31.01 11.16
CA GLU A 6 -7.97 -30.20 10.32
C GLU A 6 -7.32 -28.85 9.97
N ILE A 7 -6.77 -28.15 10.96
CA ILE A 7 -6.00 -26.92 10.73
C ILE A 7 -4.85 -27.17 9.76
N GLN A 8 -4.06 -28.23 9.97
CA GLN A 8 -2.96 -28.57 9.06
C GLN A 8 -3.42 -28.86 7.62
N LYS A 9 -4.59 -29.49 7.44
CA LYS A 9 -5.16 -29.69 6.09
C LYS A 9 -5.53 -28.37 5.43
N ILE A 10 -6.11 -27.44 6.18
CA ILE A 10 -6.43 -26.10 5.68
C ILE A 10 -5.14 -25.37 5.26
N LEU A 11 -4.09 -25.45 6.09
CA LEU A 11 -2.79 -24.82 5.76
C LEU A 11 -2.12 -25.44 4.53
N LEU A 12 -2.27 -26.74 4.31
CA LEU A 12 -1.81 -27.38 3.07
C LEU A 12 -2.59 -26.89 1.84
N GLN A 13 -3.90 -26.66 1.96
CA GLN A 13 -4.71 -26.09 0.88
C GLN A 13 -4.29 -24.66 0.54
N ILE A 14 -3.99 -23.85 1.56
CA ILE A 14 -3.43 -22.50 1.36
C ILE A 14 -2.11 -22.57 0.59
N GLN A 15 -1.24 -23.54 0.89
CA GLN A 15 0.02 -23.72 0.14
C GLN A 15 -0.19 -24.12 -1.32
N GLU A 16 -1.28 -24.84 -1.63
CA GLU A 16 -1.64 -25.24 -3.00
C GLU A 16 -2.27 -24.09 -3.80
N GLU A 17 -3.01 -23.19 -3.15
CA GLU A 17 -3.76 -22.07 -3.76
C GLU A 17 -3.21 -20.68 -3.35
N TYR A 18 -1.91 -20.59 -3.05
CA TYR A 18 -1.29 -19.42 -2.41
C TYR A 18 -1.41 -18.09 -3.17
N THR A 19 -1.76 -18.11 -4.46
CA THR A 19 -1.90 -16.91 -5.30
C THR A 19 -3.28 -16.26 -5.22
N ASP A 20 -4.28 -16.89 -4.59
CA ASP A 20 -5.59 -16.29 -4.34
C ASP A 20 -5.69 -15.87 -2.87
N SER A 21 -5.28 -14.63 -2.59
CA SER A 21 -5.28 -14.08 -1.23
C SER A 21 -6.68 -14.08 -0.60
N LYS A 22 -7.75 -13.83 -1.38
CA LYS A 22 -9.13 -13.87 -0.86
C LYS A 22 -9.52 -15.28 -0.42
N HIS A 23 -9.15 -16.29 -1.20
CA HIS A 23 -9.31 -17.68 -0.79
C HIS A 23 -8.50 -18.00 0.48
N CYS A 24 -7.23 -17.60 0.50
CA CYS A 24 -6.33 -17.85 1.64
C CYS A 24 -6.85 -17.23 2.94
N ILE A 25 -7.30 -15.97 2.90
CA ILE A 25 -7.96 -15.29 4.03
C ILE A 25 -9.19 -16.06 4.50
N ALA A 26 -10.05 -16.51 3.58
CA ALA A 26 -11.25 -17.27 3.94
C ALA A 26 -10.91 -18.60 4.64
N GLN A 27 -9.87 -19.30 4.19
CA GLN A 27 -9.35 -20.52 4.82
C GLN A 27 -8.74 -20.24 6.19
N LEU A 28 -7.93 -19.20 6.33
CA LEU A 28 -7.35 -18.80 7.62
C LEU A 28 -8.42 -18.48 8.65
N LYS A 29 -9.51 -17.81 8.27
CA LYS A 29 -10.66 -17.57 9.17
C LYS A 29 -11.30 -18.87 9.66
N GLN A 30 -11.40 -19.89 8.82
CA GLN A 30 -11.90 -21.21 9.24
C GLN A 30 -10.94 -21.90 10.21
N ALA A 31 -9.63 -21.84 9.93
CA ALA A 31 -8.61 -22.40 10.82
C ALA A 31 -8.60 -21.69 12.19
N ILE A 32 -8.72 -20.37 12.21
CA ILE A 32 -8.83 -19.56 13.44
C ILE A 32 -10.06 -19.97 14.25
N TYR A 33 -11.21 -20.11 13.59
CA TYR A 33 -12.43 -20.59 14.26
C TYR A 33 -12.25 -21.97 14.91
N LEU A 34 -11.56 -22.90 14.25
CA LEU A 34 -11.23 -24.20 14.83
C LEU A 34 -10.30 -24.07 16.04
N ALA A 35 -9.26 -23.25 15.96
CA ALA A 35 -8.33 -23.02 17.07
C ALA A 35 -9.07 -22.42 18.29
N ASP A 36 -9.86 -21.37 18.09
CA ASP A 36 -10.62 -20.68 19.13
C ASP A 36 -11.66 -21.62 19.79
N LYS A 37 -12.40 -22.38 18.98
CA LYS A 37 -13.40 -23.34 19.46
C LYS A 37 -12.80 -24.40 20.39
N HIS A 38 -11.53 -24.75 20.17
CA HIS A 38 -10.80 -25.74 20.95
C HIS A 38 -9.87 -25.12 22.01
N ALA A 39 -9.91 -23.79 22.21
CA ALA A 39 -9.03 -23.04 23.11
C ALA A 39 -7.53 -23.36 22.88
N ASP A 40 -7.13 -23.57 21.63
CA ASP A 40 -5.76 -23.88 21.25
C ASP A 40 -4.98 -22.57 21.00
N LEU A 41 -4.53 -21.94 22.09
CA LEU A 41 -3.93 -20.60 22.09
C LEU A 41 -2.75 -20.46 21.12
N SER A 42 -1.84 -21.44 21.09
CA SER A 42 -0.68 -21.42 20.19
C SER A 42 -1.10 -21.36 18.71
N TRP A 43 -2.04 -22.20 18.28
CA TRP A 43 -2.55 -22.12 16.91
C TRP A 43 -3.34 -20.83 16.65
N ALA A 44 -4.09 -20.34 17.64
CA ALA A 44 -4.85 -19.11 17.53
C ALA A 44 -3.95 -17.88 17.32
N ILE A 45 -2.74 -17.87 17.92
CA ILE A 45 -1.71 -16.85 17.73
C ILE A 45 -1.10 -16.96 16.32
N ASP A 46 -0.55 -18.13 15.98
CA ASP A 46 0.15 -18.34 14.70
C ASP A 46 -0.75 -18.01 13.50
N LEU A 47 -2.00 -18.47 13.53
CA LEU A 47 -2.95 -18.26 12.43
C LEU A 47 -3.37 -16.79 12.28
N ARG A 48 -3.40 -16.01 13.36
CA ARG A 48 -3.71 -14.57 13.28
C ARG A 48 -2.54 -13.76 12.74
N ILE A 49 -1.31 -14.13 13.09
CA ILE A 49 -0.11 -13.55 12.47
C ILE A 49 -0.09 -13.88 10.97
N MET A 50 -0.39 -15.13 10.59
CA MET A 50 -0.52 -15.52 9.18
C MET A 50 -1.62 -14.73 8.46
N LEU A 51 -2.77 -14.50 9.10
CA LEU A 51 -3.87 -13.71 8.54
C LEU A 51 -3.45 -12.26 8.25
N ILE A 52 -2.74 -11.63 9.18
CA ILE A 52 -2.26 -10.25 9.00
C ILE A 52 -1.28 -10.17 7.83
N ARG A 53 -0.35 -11.13 7.75
CA ARG A 53 0.61 -11.22 6.65
C ARG A 53 -0.05 -11.49 5.30
N GLU A 54 -1.11 -12.28 5.29
CA GLU A 54 -1.89 -12.56 4.09
C GLU A 54 -2.65 -11.31 3.60
N GLU A 55 -3.30 -10.56 4.50
CA GLU A 55 -3.98 -9.32 4.13
C GLU A 55 -3.03 -8.24 3.59
N ARG A 56 -1.76 -8.23 4.03
CA ARG A 56 -0.70 -7.38 3.46
C ARG A 56 -0.45 -7.65 1.97
N CYS A 57 -0.76 -8.84 1.48
CA CYS A 57 -0.70 -9.18 0.05
C CYS A 57 -1.99 -8.80 -0.71
N SER A 58 -2.86 -7.99 -0.10
CA SER A 58 -4.10 -7.50 -0.68
C SER A 58 -4.22 -5.98 -0.55
N SER A 59 -5.20 -5.40 -1.23
CA SER A 59 -5.61 -4.01 -1.05
C SER A 59 -6.53 -3.79 0.15
N SER A 60 -6.91 -4.86 0.85
CA SER A 60 -7.89 -4.86 1.94
C SER A 60 -7.24 -5.14 3.29
N CYS A 61 -7.72 -4.48 4.34
CA CYS A 61 -7.28 -4.69 5.72
C CYS A 61 -8.50 -4.75 6.65
N ILE A 62 -9.28 -5.83 6.53
CA ILE A 62 -10.57 -5.95 7.22
C ILE A 62 -10.39 -6.70 8.55
N GLU A 63 -9.63 -7.79 8.53
CA GLU A 63 -9.52 -8.70 9.68
C GLU A 63 -8.32 -8.35 10.58
N SER A 64 -7.27 -7.78 10.00
CA SER A 64 -5.99 -7.49 10.66
C SER A 64 -6.13 -6.59 11.89
N PRO A 65 -6.91 -5.49 11.89
CA PRO A 65 -7.03 -4.65 13.09
C PRO A 65 -7.57 -5.41 14.30
N LEU A 66 -8.55 -6.30 14.09
CA LEU A 66 -9.13 -7.13 15.16
C LEU A 66 -8.18 -8.25 15.58
N ALA A 67 -7.53 -8.91 14.61
CA ALA A 67 -6.51 -9.92 14.90
C ALA A 67 -5.34 -9.33 15.70
N PHE A 68 -4.88 -8.14 15.33
CA PHE A 68 -3.79 -7.43 15.97
C PHE A 68 -4.12 -6.98 17.39
N ALA A 69 -5.29 -6.36 17.59
CA ALA A 69 -5.75 -6.00 18.93
C ALA A 69 -5.87 -7.22 19.85
N TRP A 70 -6.29 -8.38 19.30
CA TRP A 70 -6.33 -9.63 20.03
C TRP A 70 -4.92 -10.13 20.41
N LEU A 71 -3.95 -10.05 19.50
CA LEU A 71 -2.55 -10.43 19.75
C LEU A 71 -1.92 -9.58 20.87
N LEU A 72 -2.15 -8.27 20.87
CA LEU A 72 -1.68 -7.37 21.95
C LEU A 72 -2.24 -7.79 23.31
N GLU A 73 -3.54 -8.10 23.38
CA GLU A 73 -4.15 -8.58 24.62
C GLU A 73 -3.61 -9.95 25.05
N GLN A 74 -3.35 -10.86 24.10
CA GLN A 74 -2.76 -12.16 24.45
C GLN A 74 -1.32 -12.04 24.92
N ALA A 75 -0.50 -11.18 24.31
CA ALA A 75 0.87 -10.92 24.78
C ALA A 75 0.88 -10.38 26.22
N ARG A 76 -0.11 -9.54 26.56
CA ARG A 76 -0.30 -9.02 27.92
C ARG A 76 -0.75 -10.09 28.92
N LEU A 77 -1.64 -11.00 28.51
CA LEU A 77 -2.20 -12.05 29.37
C LEU A 77 -1.28 -13.27 29.52
N HIS A 78 -0.48 -13.55 28.50
CA HIS A 78 0.36 -14.74 28.35
C HIS A 78 1.79 -14.38 27.90
N PRO A 79 2.53 -13.54 28.65
CA PRO A 79 3.86 -13.04 28.25
C PRO A 79 4.93 -14.13 28.19
N ASP A 80 4.66 -15.31 28.73
CA ASP A 80 5.51 -16.50 28.64
C ASP A 80 5.30 -17.29 27.34
N GLN A 81 4.24 -17.01 26.58
CA GLN A 81 3.88 -17.69 25.34
C GLN A 81 3.93 -16.80 24.10
N LEU A 82 3.78 -15.49 24.25
CA LEU A 82 3.84 -14.52 23.16
C LEU A 82 4.50 -13.23 23.65
N SER A 83 5.63 -12.88 23.05
CA SER A 83 6.24 -11.56 23.22
C SER A 83 5.72 -10.59 22.17
N GLU A 84 5.43 -9.34 22.56
CA GLU A 84 5.09 -8.29 21.59
C GLU A 84 6.21 -8.04 20.57
N SER A 85 7.47 -8.33 20.94
CA SER A 85 8.62 -8.24 20.03
C SER A 85 8.50 -9.14 18.80
N GLU A 86 7.68 -10.20 18.85
CA GLU A 86 7.54 -11.17 17.76
C GLU A 86 6.68 -10.66 16.59
N PHE A 87 5.94 -9.57 16.80
CA PHE A 87 5.03 -9.02 15.79
C PHE A 87 5.08 -7.48 15.69
N LEU A 88 6.24 -6.88 16.01
CA LEU A 88 6.42 -5.43 15.90
C LEU A 88 6.43 -4.96 14.44
N GLU A 89 6.86 -5.79 13.49
CA GLU A 89 6.77 -5.48 12.06
C GLU A 89 5.31 -5.27 11.65
N GLU A 90 4.41 -6.17 12.07
CA GLU A 90 2.97 -6.06 11.82
C GLU A 90 2.36 -4.78 12.44
N TYR A 91 2.94 -4.28 13.55
CA TYR A 91 2.52 -3.04 14.19
C TYR A 91 2.66 -1.83 13.25
N GLU A 92 3.74 -1.77 12.47
CA GLU A 92 4.00 -0.68 11.53
C GLU A 92 2.93 -0.63 10.44
N TRP A 93 2.57 -1.80 9.91
CA TRP A 93 1.47 -1.94 8.95
C TRP A 93 0.13 -1.52 9.56
N MET A 94 -0.09 -1.78 10.85
CA MET A 94 -1.30 -1.31 11.54
C MET A 94 -1.34 0.22 11.68
N ILE A 95 -0.20 0.90 11.79
CA ILE A 95 -0.18 2.37 11.71
C ILE A 95 -0.57 2.83 10.30
N CYS A 96 -0.05 2.18 9.26
CA CYS A 96 -0.40 2.47 7.87
C CYS A 96 -1.90 2.35 7.62
N SER A 97 -2.48 1.20 8.00
CA SER A 97 -3.92 0.97 7.91
C SER A 97 -4.72 1.96 8.77
N ALA A 98 -4.21 2.32 9.96
CA ALA A 98 -4.88 3.27 10.85
C ALA A 98 -4.94 4.68 10.28
N TYR A 99 -3.84 5.21 9.72
CA TYR A 99 -3.90 6.52 9.07
C TYR A 99 -4.66 6.46 7.74
N GLY A 100 -4.64 5.32 7.07
CA GLY A 100 -5.36 5.06 5.82
C GLY A 100 -6.86 4.90 6.00
N ASN A 101 -7.37 4.73 7.23
CA ASN A 101 -8.79 4.59 7.53
C ASN A 101 -9.40 5.91 8.00
N VAL A 102 -10.40 6.42 7.28
CA VAL A 102 -10.99 7.73 7.58
C VAL A 102 -11.89 7.72 8.82
N ASN A 103 -12.32 6.54 9.27
CA ASN A 103 -13.16 6.39 10.45
C ASN A 103 -12.34 6.29 11.74
N ILE A 104 -11.03 6.06 11.66
CA ILE A 104 -10.14 6.09 12.83
C ILE A 104 -9.76 7.56 13.08
N PRO A 105 -10.06 8.15 14.25
CA PRO A 105 -9.73 9.54 14.54
C PRO A 105 -8.21 9.77 14.52
N LEU A 106 -7.78 10.97 14.10
CA LEU A 106 -6.36 11.33 14.04
C LEU A 106 -5.64 11.15 15.40
N GLU A 107 -6.32 11.47 16.50
CA GLU A 107 -5.80 11.25 17.87
C GLU A 107 -5.48 9.77 18.14
N GLN A 108 -6.32 8.85 17.64
CA GLN A 108 -6.11 7.42 17.79
C GLN A 108 -4.91 6.94 16.95
N VAL A 109 -4.71 7.49 15.75
CA VAL A 109 -3.51 7.20 14.94
C VAL A 109 -2.25 7.60 15.69
N HIS A 110 -2.23 8.81 16.27
CA HIS A 110 -1.10 9.26 17.09
C HIS A 110 -0.87 8.38 18.31
N ALA A 111 -1.94 7.91 18.97
CA ALA A 111 -1.83 7.00 20.11
C ALA A 111 -1.21 5.66 19.70
N ILE A 112 -1.61 5.09 18.56
CA ILE A 112 -1.05 3.83 18.02
C ILE A 112 0.45 4.02 17.69
N ALA A 113 0.81 5.12 17.04
CA ALA A 113 2.20 5.42 16.71
C ALA A 113 3.08 5.64 17.96
N ALA A 114 2.58 6.38 18.96
CA ALA A 114 3.30 6.61 20.20
C ALA A 114 3.50 5.31 21.01
N ASP A 115 2.55 4.40 20.94
CA ASP A 115 2.62 3.10 21.59
C ASP A 115 3.67 2.18 20.92
N LEU A 116 3.76 2.16 19.58
CA LEU A 116 4.85 1.47 18.89
C LEU A 116 6.22 2.04 19.27
N GLU A 117 6.36 3.37 19.28
CA GLU A 117 7.63 4.02 19.62
C GLU A 117 8.13 3.57 21.01
N GLN A 118 7.22 3.52 22.01
CA GLN A 118 7.55 3.05 23.36
C GLN A 118 7.94 1.57 23.38
N LYS A 119 7.30 0.73 22.58
CA LYS A 119 7.62 -0.69 22.45
C LYS A 119 9.00 -0.91 21.83
N LEU A 120 9.35 -0.18 20.77
CA LEU A 120 10.68 -0.22 20.18
C LEU A 120 11.76 0.15 21.21
N ASP A 121 11.53 1.20 22.00
CA ASP A 121 12.42 1.59 23.11
C ASP A 121 12.54 0.52 24.20
N HIS A 122 11.43 -0.15 24.54
CA HIS A 122 11.38 -1.21 25.54
C HIS A 122 12.21 -2.43 25.09
N PHE A 123 11.99 -2.89 23.87
CA PHE A 123 12.64 -4.08 23.30
C PHE A 123 14.02 -3.79 22.68
N LYS A 124 14.47 -2.53 22.67
CA LYS A 124 15.77 -2.10 22.15
C LYS A 124 15.95 -2.32 20.64
N PHE A 125 14.85 -2.16 19.89
CA PHE A 125 14.90 -2.09 18.44
C PHE A 125 15.20 -0.67 17.97
N SER A 126 15.65 -0.57 16.73
CA SER A 126 15.83 0.68 16.01
C SER A 126 14.50 1.40 15.83
N LYS A 127 14.52 2.73 15.77
CA LYS A 127 13.34 3.52 15.37
C LYS A 127 13.31 3.82 13.87
N ARG A 128 14.20 3.22 13.09
CA ARG A 128 14.35 3.51 11.66
C ARG A 128 13.05 3.30 10.88
N SER A 129 12.45 2.12 10.99
CA SER A 129 11.19 1.78 10.32
C SER A 129 10.02 2.63 10.84
N TYR A 130 9.93 2.83 12.15
CA TYR A 130 8.98 3.78 12.74
C TYR A 130 9.06 5.16 12.10
N TYR A 131 10.27 5.73 11.93
CA TYR A 131 10.43 7.02 11.28
C TYR A 131 10.04 6.99 9.80
N TYR A 132 10.27 5.91 9.06
CA TYR A 132 9.73 5.78 7.70
C TYR A 132 8.20 5.75 7.67
N THR A 133 7.56 5.00 8.57
CA THR A 133 6.09 5.01 8.73
C THR A 133 5.56 6.41 9.06
N MET A 134 6.24 7.13 9.96
CA MET A 134 5.87 8.51 10.31
C MET A 134 6.11 9.48 9.16
N ALA A 135 7.10 9.23 8.29
CA ALA A 135 7.29 9.99 7.07
C ALA A 135 6.10 9.80 6.12
N GLY A 136 5.66 8.55 5.89
CA GLY A 136 4.46 8.25 5.11
C GLY A 136 3.21 8.91 5.68
N PHE A 137 3.03 8.87 6.99
CA PHE A 137 1.91 9.53 7.66
C PHE A 137 1.95 11.06 7.51
N ALA A 138 3.11 11.70 7.68
CA ALA A 138 3.26 13.14 7.46
C ALA A 138 2.92 13.52 6.00
N GLN A 139 3.37 12.71 5.04
CA GLN A 139 3.04 12.91 3.62
C GLN A 139 1.55 12.71 3.33
N HIS A 140 0.88 11.77 4.00
CA HIS A 140 -0.58 11.59 3.92
C HIS A 140 -1.33 12.83 4.43
N LEU A 141 -0.76 13.55 5.41
CA LEU A 141 -1.28 14.83 5.90
C LEU A 141 -0.89 16.03 5.01
N GLY A 142 -0.15 15.81 3.92
CA GLY A 142 0.33 16.86 3.02
C GLY A 142 1.59 17.58 3.50
N ASP A 143 2.21 17.15 4.60
CA ASP A 143 3.43 17.77 5.15
C ASP A 143 4.69 17.03 4.68
N TYR A 144 5.09 17.34 3.44
CA TYR A 144 6.23 16.69 2.78
C TYR A 144 7.58 17.05 3.42
N GLU A 145 7.71 18.25 3.98
CA GLU A 145 8.93 18.70 4.69
C GLU A 145 9.11 17.95 6.01
N LEU A 146 8.03 17.77 6.77
CA LEU A 146 8.05 16.92 7.96
C LEU A 146 8.35 15.46 7.58
N GLY A 147 7.79 14.98 6.46
CA GLY A 147 8.12 13.67 5.89
C GLY A 147 9.62 13.51 5.66
N GLY A 148 10.26 14.48 4.98
CA GLY A 148 11.72 14.48 4.78
C GLY A 148 12.52 14.56 6.08
N THR A 149 12.00 15.27 7.09
CA THR A 149 12.62 15.33 8.42
C THR A 149 12.63 13.96 9.10
N TYR A 150 11.55 13.19 8.99
CA TYR A 150 11.51 11.82 9.53
C TYR A 150 12.46 10.88 8.78
N VAL A 151 12.55 10.98 7.45
CA VAL A 151 13.54 10.21 6.66
C VAL A 151 14.97 10.53 7.10
N ALA A 152 15.29 11.80 7.39
CA ALA A 152 16.58 12.17 7.93
C ALA A 152 16.86 11.52 9.30
N LYS A 153 15.86 11.44 10.19
CA LYS A 153 16.00 10.71 11.47
C LYS A 153 16.19 9.21 11.25
N ALA A 154 15.46 8.60 10.31
CA ALA A 154 15.61 7.19 9.97
C ALA A 154 17.05 6.85 9.53
N ARG A 155 17.70 7.75 8.77
CA ARG A 155 19.11 7.61 8.36
C ARG A 155 20.10 7.57 9.53
N GLU A 156 19.79 8.25 10.63
CA GLU A 156 20.65 8.30 11.84
C GLU A 156 20.53 7.04 12.70
N GLU A 157 19.42 6.33 12.61
CA GLU A 157 19.15 5.09 13.33
C GLU A 157 19.95 3.90 12.75
N ALA A 158 20.17 2.83 13.52
CA ALA A 158 20.81 1.63 13.00
C ALA A 158 19.84 0.80 12.12
N LEU A 159 20.39 -0.03 11.23
CA LEU A 159 19.61 -1.14 10.65
C LEU A 159 19.42 -2.22 11.72
N ASP A 160 18.30 -2.91 11.67
CA ASP A 160 17.96 -4.06 12.51
C ASP A 160 17.08 -5.05 11.75
N ASP A 161 16.56 -6.05 12.46
CA ASP A 161 15.77 -7.13 11.85
C ASP A 161 14.36 -6.66 11.41
N ILE A 162 13.90 -5.48 11.86
CA ILE A 162 12.61 -4.90 11.44
C ILE A 162 12.79 -4.09 10.16
N CYS A 163 13.87 -3.31 10.05
CA CYS A 163 14.15 -2.48 8.89
C CYS A 163 15.31 -2.99 8.02
N GLY A 164 14.98 -3.73 6.96
CA GLY A 164 15.95 -4.18 5.95
C GLY A 164 16.51 -3.06 5.04
N GLU A 165 17.64 -3.33 4.38
CA GLU A 165 18.28 -2.38 3.45
C GLU A 165 17.38 -1.97 2.27
N ALA A 166 16.58 -2.89 1.73
CA ALA A 166 15.68 -2.61 0.60
C ALA A 166 14.64 -1.54 0.94
N MET A 167 13.98 -1.69 2.09
CA MET A 167 12.99 -0.73 2.58
C MET A 167 13.62 0.65 2.86
N ALA A 168 14.85 0.68 3.38
CA ALA A 168 15.56 1.94 3.62
C ALA A 168 15.83 2.69 2.31
N TYR A 169 16.33 2.00 1.28
CA TYR A 169 16.54 2.61 -0.04
C TYR A 169 15.23 3.10 -0.66
N ASP A 170 14.18 2.28 -0.63
CA ASP A 170 12.88 2.65 -1.21
C ASP A 170 12.32 3.94 -0.59
N ASN A 171 12.27 4.01 0.75
CA ASN A 171 11.75 5.20 1.44
C ASN A 171 12.58 6.46 1.18
N GLU A 172 13.90 6.33 1.13
CA GLU A 172 14.79 7.46 0.85
C GLU A 172 14.67 7.95 -0.60
N ILE A 173 14.57 7.02 -1.55
CA ILE A 173 14.38 7.32 -2.97
C ILE A 173 13.01 7.97 -3.21
N GLU A 174 11.94 7.44 -2.62
CA GLU A 174 10.61 8.05 -2.70
C GLU A 174 10.62 9.47 -2.12
N SER A 175 11.21 9.66 -0.93
CA SER A 175 11.27 10.97 -0.30
C SER A 175 12.04 11.98 -1.14
N ALA A 176 13.21 11.62 -1.66
CA ALA A 176 13.98 12.45 -2.57
C ALA A 176 13.21 12.78 -3.86
N SER A 177 12.56 11.78 -4.46
CA SER A 177 11.75 11.94 -5.69
C SER A 177 10.59 12.92 -5.47
N ARG A 178 9.87 12.79 -4.35
CA ARG A 178 8.73 13.64 -4.01
C ARG A 178 9.12 15.10 -3.80
N LEU A 179 10.29 15.35 -3.20
CA LEU A 179 10.86 16.68 -3.00
C LEU A 179 11.53 17.27 -4.26
N GLY A 180 11.56 16.51 -5.37
CA GLY A 180 12.20 16.94 -6.62
C GLY A 180 13.72 16.84 -6.60
N HIS A 181 14.32 16.16 -5.61
CA HIS A 181 15.76 15.90 -5.52
C HIS A 181 16.15 14.70 -6.41
N PHE A 182 15.84 14.79 -7.70
CA PHE A 182 15.96 13.66 -8.62
C PHE A 182 17.39 13.13 -8.75
N ASP A 183 18.41 13.98 -8.70
CA ASP A 183 19.81 13.51 -8.78
C ASP A 183 20.20 12.67 -7.55
N GLU A 184 19.68 13.00 -6.36
CA GLU A 184 19.85 12.20 -5.14
C GLU A 184 19.14 10.85 -5.30
N ALA A 185 17.86 10.88 -5.71
CA ALA A 185 17.06 9.66 -5.94
C ALA A 185 17.75 8.71 -6.94
N ILE A 186 18.30 9.25 -8.03
CA ILE A 186 19.01 8.48 -9.06
C ILE A 186 20.30 7.89 -8.50
N ALA A 187 21.08 8.67 -7.74
CA ALA A 187 22.31 8.18 -7.12
C ALA A 187 22.03 7.04 -6.13
N LEU A 188 20.98 7.15 -5.32
CA LEU A 188 20.53 6.11 -4.40
C LEU A 188 20.06 4.86 -5.16
N MET A 189 19.26 5.02 -6.22
CA MET A 189 18.79 3.89 -7.02
C MET A 189 19.95 3.13 -7.68
N HIS A 190 20.97 3.85 -8.19
CA HIS A 190 22.18 3.20 -8.72
C HIS A 190 22.95 2.42 -7.66
N GLN A 191 22.97 2.87 -6.40
CA GLN A 191 23.56 2.09 -5.32
C GLN A 191 22.76 0.82 -5.02
N MET A 192 21.43 0.92 -4.99
CA MET A 192 20.53 -0.22 -4.80
C MET A 192 20.74 -1.27 -5.91
N GLU A 193 20.78 -0.84 -7.17
CA GLU A 193 21.09 -1.68 -8.34
C GLU A 193 22.47 -2.33 -8.23
N TYR A 194 23.52 -1.54 -7.93
CA TYR A 194 24.89 -2.01 -7.83
C TYR A 194 25.06 -3.08 -6.75
N LYS A 195 24.43 -2.87 -5.60
CA LYS A 195 24.43 -3.82 -4.47
C LYS A 195 23.48 -5.00 -4.70
N LYS A 196 22.65 -4.98 -5.75
CA LYS A 196 21.62 -5.98 -6.05
C LYS A 196 20.64 -6.16 -4.89
N ILE A 197 20.32 -5.08 -4.19
CA ILE A 197 19.33 -5.09 -3.11
C ILE A 197 17.95 -5.19 -3.75
N ARG A 198 17.20 -6.22 -3.36
CA ARG A 198 15.86 -6.51 -3.88
C ARG A 198 15.04 -7.17 -2.79
N ASP A 199 13.76 -6.84 -2.74
CA ASP A 199 12.78 -7.51 -1.90
C ASP A 199 11.40 -7.37 -2.55
N PHE A 200 10.75 -8.51 -2.79
CA PHE A 200 9.47 -8.65 -3.49
C PHE A 200 9.29 -7.65 -4.66
N SER A 201 8.30 -6.76 -4.57
CA SER A 201 7.93 -5.76 -5.56
C SER A 201 8.61 -4.41 -5.35
N LEU A 202 9.44 -4.24 -4.31
CA LEU A 202 10.02 -2.93 -3.98
C LEU A 202 10.78 -2.28 -5.15
N PRO A 203 11.63 -2.98 -5.94
CA PRO A 203 12.27 -2.36 -7.10
C PRO A 203 11.27 -1.77 -8.11
N PHE A 204 10.15 -2.46 -8.34
CA PHE A 204 9.06 -1.95 -9.19
C PHE A 204 8.45 -0.68 -8.59
N GLU A 205 8.05 -0.73 -7.32
CA GLU A 205 7.45 0.40 -6.60
C GLU A 205 8.38 1.63 -6.57
N THR A 206 9.67 1.42 -6.31
CA THR A 206 10.68 2.48 -6.29
C THR A 206 10.79 3.16 -7.65
N TYR A 207 10.90 2.40 -8.76
CA TYR A 207 10.96 2.98 -10.10
C TYR A 207 9.68 3.72 -10.49
N VAL A 208 8.52 3.17 -10.14
CA VAL A 208 7.24 3.85 -10.33
C VAL A 208 7.23 5.18 -9.58
N SER A 209 7.64 5.19 -8.31
CA SER A 209 7.69 6.40 -7.47
C SER A 209 8.57 7.48 -8.12
N MET A 210 9.78 7.11 -8.56
CA MET A 210 10.68 8.00 -9.29
C MET A 210 10.03 8.57 -10.55
N GLY A 211 9.55 7.71 -11.44
CA GLY A 211 8.95 8.11 -12.72
C GLY A 211 7.70 8.97 -12.54
N TYR A 212 6.85 8.62 -11.57
CA TYR A 212 5.64 9.34 -11.21
C TYR A 212 5.93 10.77 -10.75
N PHE A 213 6.89 10.99 -9.85
CA PHE A 213 7.23 12.34 -9.44
C PHE A 213 7.95 13.10 -10.57
N MET A 214 8.92 12.47 -11.25
CA MET A 214 9.64 13.11 -12.35
C MET A 214 8.70 13.69 -13.42
N VAL A 215 7.71 12.92 -13.89
CA VAL A 215 6.78 13.42 -14.93
C VAL A 215 5.93 14.58 -14.42
N ARG A 216 5.49 14.55 -13.15
CA ARG A 216 4.69 15.61 -12.54
C ARG A 216 5.48 16.91 -12.33
N TYR A 217 6.79 16.82 -12.15
CA TYR A 217 7.69 17.98 -12.12
C TYR A 217 8.18 18.41 -13.50
N GLY A 218 7.83 17.68 -14.57
CA GLY A 218 8.26 17.97 -15.94
C GLY A 218 9.72 17.60 -16.21
N ASP A 219 10.26 16.60 -15.51
CA ASP A 219 11.59 16.06 -15.76
C ASP A 219 11.55 15.00 -16.87
N ASP A 220 12.24 15.27 -17.98
CA ASP A 220 12.25 14.41 -19.17
C ASP A 220 12.82 13.00 -18.91
N ARG A 221 13.56 12.80 -17.80
CA ARG A 221 14.11 11.49 -17.43
C ARG A 221 13.04 10.52 -16.95
N ALA A 222 11.81 10.98 -16.67
CA ALA A 222 10.71 10.15 -16.20
C ALA A 222 10.51 8.88 -17.04
N ALA A 223 10.55 9.01 -18.37
CA ALA A 223 10.36 7.89 -19.29
C ALA A 223 11.37 6.75 -19.07
N ILE A 224 12.61 7.06 -18.70
CA ILE A 224 13.66 6.05 -18.44
C ILE A 224 13.27 5.16 -17.26
N TYR A 225 12.82 5.78 -16.16
CA TYR A 225 12.49 5.05 -14.94
C TYR A 225 11.13 4.35 -15.04
N LEU A 226 10.18 4.90 -15.80
CA LEU A 226 8.93 4.21 -16.09
C LEU A 226 9.15 2.97 -16.97
N GLU A 227 10.05 3.00 -17.95
CA GLU A 227 10.40 1.78 -18.70
C GLU A 227 11.05 0.72 -17.79
N LYS A 228 11.94 1.11 -16.88
CA LYS A 228 12.49 0.20 -15.87
C LYS A 228 11.40 -0.36 -14.95
N ALA A 229 10.41 0.45 -14.56
CA ALA A 229 9.26 -0.05 -13.80
C ALA A 229 8.49 -1.12 -14.58
N LYS A 230 8.24 -0.93 -15.89
CA LYS A 230 7.58 -1.95 -16.72
C LYS A 230 8.41 -3.24 -16.81
N GLU A 231 9.74 -3.12 -16.93
CA GLU A 231 10.66 -4.26 -16.93
C GLU A 231 10.61 -5.04 -15.61
N GLU A 232 10.64 -4.35 -14.47
CA GLU A 232 10.52 -4.97 -13.15
C GLU A 232 9.16 -5.61 -12.93
N PHE A 233 8.08 -4.94 -13.35
CA PHE A 233 6.72 -5.49 -13.27
C PHE A 233 6.60 -6.84 -14.00
N SER A 234 7.19 -6.94 -15.20
CA SER A 234 7.15 -8.17 -16.00
C SER A 234 7.89 -9.36 -15.37
N GLN A 235 8.71 -9.11 -14.36
CA GLN A 235 9.51 -10.11 -13.64
C GLN A 235 8.94 -10.45 -12.26
N LEU A 236 7.82 -9.82 -11.86
CA LEU A 236 7.20 -10.12 -10.58
C LEU A 236 6.73 -11.59 -10.56
N PRO A 237 7.02 -12.31 -9.47
CA PRO A 237 6.58 -13.70 -9.33
C PRO A 237 5.05 -13.79 -9.20
N GLU A 238 4.42 -12.73 -8.70
CA GLU A 238 2.99 -12.65 -8.45
C GLU A 238 2.51 -11.21 -8.66
N VAL A 239 1.29 -11.09 -9.18
CA VAL A 239 0.60 -9.81 -9.39
C VAL A 239 -0.73 -9.89 -8.65
N ASN A 240 -0.83 -9.14 -7.54
CA ASN A 240 -2.01 -9.13 -6.68
C ASN A 240 -2.35 -7.68 -6.26
N SER A 241 -3.47 -7.54 -5.56
CA SER A 241 -4.04 -6.21 -5.27
C SER A 241 -3.23 -5.34 -4.31
N SER A 242 -2.19 -5.87 -3.65
CA SER A 242 -1.25 -5.02 -2.88
C SER A 242 -0.51 -4.01 -3.77
N LEU A 243 -0.38 -4.29 -5.08
CA LEU A 243 0.26 -3.40 -6.06
C LEU A 243 -0.65 -2.26 -6.54
N LEU A 244 -1.88 -2.15 -6.01
CA LEU A 244 -2.86 -1.15 -6.46
C LEU A 244 -2.29 0.28 -6.40
N TYR A 245 -1.51 0.59 -5.36
CA TYR A 245 -0.86 1.88 -5.18
C TYR A 245 0.15 2.19 -6.30
N GLY A 246 1.12 1.31 -6.51
CA GLY A 246 2.13 1.44 -7.54
C GLY A 246 1.53 1.48 -8.94
N LEU A 247 0.65 0.54 -9.28
CA LEU A 247 0.06 0.49 -10.60
C LEU A 247 -0.81 1.71 -10.91
N THR A 248 -1.52 2.28 -9.94
CA THR A 248 -2.25 3.52 -10.16
C THR A 248 -1.32 4.68 -10.48
N ARG A 249 -0.20 4.82 -9.74
CA ARG A 249 0.83 5.83 -10.03
C ARG A 249 1.42 5.62 -11.42
N LEU A 250 1.74 4.37 -11.79
CA LEU A 250 2.24 4.03 -13.12
C LEU A 250 1.25 4.47 -14.21
N ILE A 251 -0.02 4.05 -14.11
CA ILE A 251 -1.06 4.41 -15.08
C ILE A 251 -1.18 5.92 -15.24
N TYR A 252 -1.19 6.67 -14.14
CA TYR A 252 -1.28 8.12 -14.20
C TYR A 252 -0.03 8.76 -14.84
N ALA A 253 1.16 8.26 -14.51
CA ALA A 253 2.40 8.74 -15.10
C ALA A 253 2.43 8.50 -16.61
N LEU A 254 2.01 7.32 -17.05
CA LEU A 254 1.86 6.96 -18.47
C LEU A 254 0.81 7.84 -19.16
N HIS A 255 -0.31 8.13 -18.48
CA HIS A 255 -1.29 9.09 -18.98
C HIS A 255 -0.67 10.47 -19.20
N LEU A 256 0.12 11.00 -18.26
CA LEU A 256 0.77 12.29 -18.44
C LEU A 256 1.76 12.30 -19.63
N LEU A 257 2.40 11.17 -19.93
CA LEU A 257 3.26 11.00 -21.11
C LEU A 257 2.50 10.71 -22.42
N GLY A 258 1.20 10.44 -22.35
CA GLY A 258 0.41 10.03 -23.51
C GLY A 258 0.74 8.61 -24.01
N ASP A 259 1.19 7.73 -23.11
CA ASP A 259 1.55 6.35 -23.42
C ASP A 259 0.34 5.42 -23.33
N GLU A 260 -0.07 4.84 -24.47
CA GLU A 260 -1.21 3.94 -24.58
C GLU A 260 -1.01 2.59 -23.86
N SER A 261 0.20 2.23 -23.41
CA SER A 261 0.38 1.00 -22.61
C SER A 261 -0.36 1.06 -21.28
N LEU A 262 -0.81 2.25 -20.83
CA LEU A 262 -1.57 2.44 -19.59
C LEU A 262 -2.79 1.52 -19.48
N TRP A 263 -3.44 1.20 -20.62
CA TRP A 263 -4.67 0.43 -20.64
C TRP A 263 -4.47 -1.02 -20.19
N GLN A 264 -3.32 -1.61 -20.49
CA GLN A 264 -2.98 -2.97 -20.04
C GLN A 264 -2.94 -3.03 -18.51
N TYR A 265 -2.38 -2.00 -17.87
CA TYR A 265 -2.32 -1.90 -16.42
C TYR A 265 -3.69 -1.55 -15.81
N TYR A 266 -4.49 -0.71 -16.49
CA TYR A 266 -5.86 -0.42 -16.05
C TYR A 266 -6.74 -1.67 -16.06
N GLU A 267 -6.66 -2.50 -17.11
CA GLU A 267 -7.39 -3.78 -17.18
C GLU A 267 -7.01 -4.73 -16.03
N ILE A 268 -5.75 -4.73 -15.59
CA ILE A 268 -5.28 -5.52 -14.45
C ILE A 268 -5.92 -5.04 -13.15
N ILE A 269 -5.89 -3.73 -12.87
CA ILE A 269 -6.31 -3.19 -11.57
C ILE A 269 -7.80 -2.89 -11.47
N ALA A 270 -8.55 -2.94 -12.56
CA ALA A 270 -9.98 -2.66 -12.55
C ALA A 270 -10.72 -3.64 -11.62
N GLY A 271 -11.29 -3.10 -10.53
CA GLY A 271 -11.97 -3.89 -9.50
C GLY A 271 -11.09 -4.31 -8.33
N TRP A 272 -9.81 -3.96 -8.31
CA TRP A 272 -8.96 -4.14 -7.12
C TRP A 272 -9.32 -3.16 -6.01
N ASP A 273 -10.11 -2.13 -6.31
CA ASP A 273 -10.74 -1.27 -5.31
C ASP A 273 -11.91 -1.93 -4.57
N ILE A 274 -12.40 -3.09 -5.01
CA ILE A 274 -13.48 -3.77 -4.29
C ILE A 274 -12.96 -4.21 -2.92
N ASP A 275 -13.53 -3.60 -1.87
CA ASP A 275 -13.16 -3.77 -0.45
C ASP A 275 -11.77 -3.22 -0.07
N ALA A 276 -11.14 -2.42 -0.94
CA ALA A 276 -9.85 -1.80 -0.65
C ALA A 276 -9.93 -0.75 0.47
N GLU A 277 -8.81 -0.53 1.15
CA GLU A 277 -8.66 0.50 2.19
C GLU A 277 -9.01 1.92 1.66
N ASP A 278 -9.54 2.77 2.56
CA ASP A 278 -10.10 4.08 2.20
C ASP A 278 -9.08 4.99 1.48
N ASP A 279 -7.80 4.92 1.82
CA ASP A 279 -6.74 5.71 1.19
C ASP A 279 -6.40 5.20 -0.21
N LEU A 280 -6.44 3.87 -0.44
CA LEU A 280 -6.33 3.26 -1.76
C LEU A 280 -7.54 3.63 -2.63
N GLN A 281 -8.74 3.71 -2.05
CA GLN A 281 -9.94 4.22 -2.75
C GLN A 281 -9.73 5.66 -3.22
N LEU A 282 -9.29 6.55 -2.31
CA LEU A 282 -8.96 7.94 -2.65
C LEU A 282 -7.89 7.98 -3.75
N MET A 283 -6.84 7.19 -3.60
CA MET A 283 -5.70 7.17 -4.50
C MET A 283 -6.10 6.68 -5.89
N LEU A 284 -6.84 5.59 -6.02
CA LEU A 284 -7.32 5.13 -7.33
C LEU A 284 -8.24 6.17 -7.96
N SER A 285 -9.27 6.60 -7.24
CA SER A 285 -10.32 7.47 -7.78
C SER A 285 -9.79 8.83 -8.23
N ARG A 286 -8.90 9.47 -7.46
CA ARG A 286 -8.35 10.78 -7.84
C ARG A 286 -7.47 10.73 -9.09
N HIS A 287 -6.85 9.60 -9.38
CA HIS A 287 -6.06 9.44 -10.60
C HIS A 287 -6.94 9.03 -11.78
N MET A 288 -7.82 8.02 -11.60
CA MET A 288 -8.64 7.49 -12.67
C MET A 288 -9.64 8.51 -13.23
N MET A 289 -10.10 9.47 -12.42
CA MET A 289 -10.95 10.54 -12.93
C MET A 289 -10.29 11.36 -14.05
N PHE A 290 -8.96 11.52 -14.03
CA PHE A 290 -8.22 12.23 -15.09
C PHE A 290 -7.80 11.33 -16.24
N VAL A 291 -7.35 10.10 -15.94
CA VAL A 291 -6.95 9.12 -16.95
C VAL A 291 -8.11 8.82 -17.91
N LEU A 292 -9.32 8.72 -17.36
CA LEU A 292 -10.53 8.39 -18.09
C LEU A 292 -11.29 9.63 -18.62
N ASP A 293 -10.80 10.86 -18.39
CA ASP A 293 -11.45 12.11 -18.87
C ASP A 293 -11.28 12.30 -20.38
N GLN A 294 -11.90 11.40 -21.15
CA GLN A 294 -11.82 11.31 -22.60
C GLN A 294 -13.20 11.07 -23.18
N GLU A 295 -13.52 11.72 -24.30
CA GLU A 295 -14.82 11.61 -24.99
C GLU A 295 -14.96 10.30 -25.80
N GLU A 296 -13.89 9.51 -25.92
CA GLU A 296 -13.89 8.29 -26.71
C GLU A 296 -14.50 7.09 -25.97
N LYS A 297 -15.00 6.13 -26.76
CA LYS A 297 -15.22 4.77 -26.30
C LYS A 297 -13.93 4.00 -26.37
N LYS A 298 -13.70 3.13 -25.39
CA LYS A 298 -12.58 2.20 -25.42
C LYS A 298 -13.04 0.77 -25.26
N GLN A 299 -12.42 -0.11 -26.02
CA GLN A 299 -12.57 -1.54 -25.82
C GLN A 299 -11.60 -1.98 -24.72
N LEU A 300 -12.13 -2.58 -23.65
CA LEU A 300 -11.37 -3.04 -22.49
C LEU A 300 -11.84 -4.43 -22.05
N THR A 301 -10.92 -5.21 -21.50
CA THR A 301 -11.14 -6.54 -20.94
C THR A 301 -11.19 -6.43 -19.42
N LEU A 302 -12.37 -6.12 -18.87
CA LEU A 302 -12.55 -5.94 -17.43
C LEU A 302 -13.15 -7.19 -16.78
N SER A 303 -12.86 -7.41 -15.50
CA SER A 303 -13.45 -8.50 -14.72
C SER A 303 -14.98 -8.34 -14.63
N PRO A 304 -15.78 -9.43 -14.77
CA PRO A 304 -17.22 -9.39 -14.50
C PRO A 304 -17.61 -8.99 -13.07
N SER A 305 -16.64 -8.93 -12.15
CA SER A 305 -16.86 -8.48 -10.77
C SER A 305 -17.02 -6.97 -10.65
N VAL A 306 -16.60 -6.17 -11.63
CA VAL A 306 -16.75 -4.70 -11.55
C VAL A 306 -18.19 -4.30 -11.82
N SER A 307 -18.69 -3.32 -11.05
CA SER A 307 -20.11 -2.90 -11.10
C SER A 307 -20.55 -2.32 -12.44
N PHE A 308 -19.61 -1.86 -13.25
CA PHE A 308 -19.83 -1.25 -14.56
C PHE A 308 -19.48 -2.18 -15.74
N TYR A 309 -19.26 -3.48 -15.49
CA TYR A 309 -18.90 -4.46 -16.52
C TYR A 309 -19.87 -4.45 -17.71
N GLN A 310 -19.31 -4.47 -18.92
CA GLN A 310 -20.04 -4.60 -20.17
C GLN A 310 -19.57 -5.86 -20.91
N GLU A 311 -20.50 -6.73 -21.29
CA GLU A 311 -20.19 -7.99 -21.98
C GLU A 311 -19.58 -7.77 -23.38
N ASP A 312 -19.91 -6.65 -24.04
CA ASP A 312 -19.33 -6.28 -25.34
C ASP A 312 -17.92 -5.69 -25.23
N GLY A 313 -17.46 -5.39 -24.01
CA GLY A 313 -16.16 -4.81 -23.71
C GLY A 313 -16.02 -3.34 -24.09
N TYR A 314 -17.08 -2.62 -24.50
CA TYR A 314 -16.99 -1.21 -24.89
C TYR A 314 -17.46 -0.29 -23.76
N TYR A 315 -16.58 0.61 -23.32
CA TYR A 315 -16.83 1.51 -22.21
C TYR A 315 -16.78 2.97 -22.65
N GLU A 316 -17.75 3.76 -22.21
CA GLU A 316 -17.74 5.22 -22.32
C GLU A 316 -16.79 5.78 -21.25
N LEU A 317 -15.57 6.17 -21.65
CA LEU A 317 -14.54 6.59 -20.69
C LEU A 317 -14.99 7.78 -19.83
N LYS A 318 -15.65 8.75 -20.47
CA LYS A 318 -16.21 9.91 -19.78
C LYS A 318 -17.19 9.54 -18.66
N ALA A 319 -18.02 8.51 -18.85
CA ALA A 319 -18.96 8.07 -17.82
C ALA A 319 -18.22 7.45 -16.60
N LEU A 320 -17.16 6.68 -16.84
CA LEU A 320 -16.33 6.11 -15.79
C LEU A 320 -15.56 7.22 -15.04
N SER A 321 -15.01 8.20 -15.77
CA SER A 321 -14.33 9.37 -15.20
C SER A 321 -15.23 10.14 -14.23
N GLU A 322 -16.49 10.41 -14.58
CA GLU A 322 -17.41 11.11 -13.67
C GLU A 322 -17.76 10.28 -12.43
N ALA A 323 -17.85 8.95 -12.54
CA ALA A 323 -18.04 8.08 -11.39
C ALA A 323 -16.84 8.14 -10.42
N TYR A 324 -15.62 8.01 -10.95
CA TYR A 324 -14.40 8.16 -10.15
C TYR A 324 -14.26 9.55 -9.55
N LYS A 325 -14.66 10.60 -10.26
CA LYS A 325 -14.63 11.97 -9.75
C LYS A 325 -15.51 12.16 -8.52
N ILE A 326 -16.72 11.59 -8.53
CA ILE A 326 -17.62 11.62 -7.37
C ILE A 326 -16.94 10.96 -6.16
N SER A 327 -16.36 9.77 -6.37
CA SER A 327 -15.63 9.03 -5.33
C SER A 327 -14.42 9.80 -4.80
N ALA A 328 -13.59 10.34 -5.69
CA ALA A 328 -12.38 11.08 -5.34
C ALA A 328 -12.66 12.28 -4.44
N TYR A 329 -13.67 13.08 -4.79
CA TYR A 329 -14.05 14.25 -4.00
C TYR A 329 -14.74 13.88 -2.68
N ASP A 330 -15.50 12.78 -2.61
CA ASP A 330 -16.08 12.28 -1.36
C ASP A 330 -14.97 11.86 -0.38
N TRP A 331 -14.05 10.99 -0.83
CA TRP A 331 -12.94 10.53 -0.02
C TRP A 331 -12.03 11.68 0.41
N ALA A 332 -11.64 12.57 -0.51
CA ALA A 332 -10.79 13.72 -0.18
C ALA A 332 -11.41 14.59 0.91
N LYS A 333 -12.72 14.86 0.81
CA LYS A 333 -13.45 15.64 1.82
C LYS A 333 -13.47 14.93 3.19
N ARG A 334 -13.66 13.60 3.22
CA ARG A 334 -13.70 12.83 4.46
C ARG A 334 -12.33 12.82 5.15
N PHE A 335 -11.25 12.61 4.40
CA PHE A 335 -9.89 12.67 4.94
C PHE A 335 -9.52 14.07 5.43
N ASP A 336 -9.77 15.10 4.64
CA ASP A 336 -9.51 16.50 5.02
C ASP A 336 -10.28 16.87 6.30
N LEU A 337 -11.55 16.48 6.40
CA LEU A 337 -12.36 16.69 7.61
C LEU A 337 -11.78 15.97 8.82
N ARG A 338 -11.38 14.70 8.68
CA ARG A 338 -10.80 13.90 9.76
C ARG A 338 -9.44 14.44 10.20
N ASN A 339 -8.63 14.91 9.26
CA ASN A 339 -7.28 15.42 9.49
C ASN A 339 -7.25 16.90 9.91
N GLY A 340 -8.35 17.63 9.72
CA GLY A 340 -8.42 19.06 10.00
C GLY A 340 -7.58 19.92 9.04
N ASN A 341 -7.38 19.46 7.81
CA ASN A 341 -6.58 20.14 6.77
C ASN A 341 -7.31 20.15 5.41
N THR A 342 -6.61 20.48 4.33
CA THR A 342 -7.13 20.53 2.95
C THR A 342 -6.26 19.76 1.96
N ALA A 343 -5.37 18.90 2.45
CA ALA A 343 -4.29 18.31 1.68
C ALA A 343 -4.80 17.42 0.53
N ALA A 344 -5.84 16.62 0.76
CA ALA A 344 -6.37 15.72 -0.26
C ALA A 344 -7.05 16.49 -1.40
N GLN A 345 -7.83 17.53 -1.08
CA GLN A 345 -8.43 18.39 -2.09
C GLN A 345 -7.40 19.28 -2.82
N GLU A 346 -6.35 19.72 -2.13
CA GLU A 346 -5.25 20.47 -2.76
C GLU A 346 -4.48 19.61 -3.76
N GLU A 347 -4.25 18.34 -3.44
CA GLU A 347 -3.64 17.39 -4.38
C GLU A 347 -4.50 17.20 -5.63
N ILE A 348 -5.83 17.08 -5.49
CA ILE A 348 -6.74 17.05 -6.64
C ILE A 348 -6.59 18.31 -7.50
N LYS A 349 -6.57 19.51 -6.90
CA LYS A 349 -6.38 20.77 -7.65
C LYS A 349 -5.05 20.81 -8.39
N ARG A 350 -3.97 20.32 -7.77
CA ARG A 350 -2.66 20.21 -8.43
C ARG A 350 -2.74 19.32 -9.67
N MET A 351 -3.40 18.18 -9.56
CA MET A 351 -3.61 17.26 -10.69
C MET A 351 -4.49 17.89 -11.78
N GLU A 352 -5.49 18.72 -11.44
CA GLU A 352 -6.25 19.49 -12.43
C GLU A 352 -5.35 20.44 -13.24
N GLU A 353 -4.37 21.07 -12.60
CA GLU A 353 -3.39 21.93 -13.28
C GLU A 353 -2.44 21.15 -14.18
N GLU A 354 -1.96 19.99 -13.72
CA GLU A 354 -1.13 19.07 -14.51
C GLU A 354 -1.86 18.66 -15.81
N ASN A 355 -3.14 18.28 -15.70
CA ASN A 355 -3.94 17.82 -16.84
C ASN A 355 -4.38 18.95 -17.78
N LYS A 356 -4.42 20.21 -17.32
CA LYS A 356 -4.63 21.37 -18.19
C LYS A 356 -3.43 21.65 -19.10
N ARG A 357 -2.21 21.29 -18.69
CA ARG A 357 -0.99 21.48 -19.51
C ARG A 357 -0.89 20.46 -20.65
N LYS A 358 -1.61 19.34 -20.56
CA LYS A 358 -1.67 18.28 -21.58
C LYS A 358 -2.65 18.61 -22.73
N LYS A 359 -3.70 19.41 -22.45
CA LYS A 359 -4.69 19.88 -23.45
C LYS A 359 -4.15 21.11 -24.18
#